data_AF-A0A0H5QUB5-F1
#
_entry.id   AF-A0A0H5QUB5-F1
#
_cell.length_a   1.000
_cell.length_b   1.000
_cell.length_c   1.000
_cell.angle_alpha   90.00
_cell.angle_beta   90.00
_cell.angle_gamma   90.00
#
_symmetry.space_group_name_H-M   'P 1'
#
loop_
_entity.id
_entity.type
_entity.pdbx_description
1 polymer ?
#
loop_
_entity_poly.entity_id
_entity_poly.type
_entity_poly.pdbx_seq_one_letter_code
_entity_poly.pdbx_strand_id
1 'polypeptide(L)'
;MSSWQINNSGNKNVSTICASGPPFSLAQPYLIVVYIANSLYQGPTMLPLFWLIILAVLSLTSRSTVTFLNGSSAGLSVSSPPYSRFIGTQFEDGMEPITGRFLYFDGNACDFNNLDERSISGSVVMLYKGSLCSVEVQNDNFVRKNAKAIIVLFAPCIVPGMCMNANEPCHGCLKNRPDIPLLDVWRFDQLKTLQNEKNIAVSVFPDFNTWEIIFPSWYYQLIVRWIPSIMSFHTFIVASIFLHGHYVVIVNRYLDHTPEMSRTRSRFRRFVMSRLGYPHLALSASMCHILLVGLILAIGGVYSTSNLPTSVSRFFITQNSGGQFIISIFSSAFWNSKVTELDKTRKYSLLTRFLRGDSRISTFIFCAVLVSFDIFSCSLGAMNYQTSYPGTTPAMVLTLALIEVILAVNFLWGAISFQLECRKVSSQAATNNTADRNGLEDVLKRLSLCAIAVSFFMLLQVIAFCCAATIITSPSSFIVIWSTVSINGIAKVALFVQMFRPKKDQREAVDAGRGLLTVIGSMRLLRSKQLSTFLPTVPSI
;
A
#
# COMPACT_ATOMS: atom_id res chain seq x y z
N MET A 1 27.26 47.83 -58.31
CA MET A 1 26.74 47.09 -59.47
C MET A 1 25.79 46.04 -58.93
N SER A 2 24.47 46.29 -58.90
CA SER A 2 23.50 46.30 -60.04
C SER A 2 22.98 44.87 -60.29
N SER A 3 21.84 44.46 -59.73
CA SER A 3 20.44 44.75 -60.17
C SER A 3 19.99 43.88 -61.35
N TRP A 4 18.79 43.28 -61.42
CA TRP A 4 17.55 43.30 -60.60
C TRP A 4 16.86 41.91 -60.75
N GLN A 5 16.06 41.35 -59.83
CA GLN A 5 14.77 41.77 -59.21
C GLN A 5 13.53 41.48 -60.09
N ILE A 6 12.36 41.32 -59.43
CA ILE A 6 10.98 41.14 -59.95
C ILE A 6 10.67 39.68 -60.36
N ASN A 7 9.56 39.02 -60.00
CA ASN A 7 8.52 39.06 -58.92
C ASN A 7 7.69 37.75 -59.08
N ASN A 8 6.80 37.22 -58.22
CA ASN A 8 6.19 37.53 -56.91
C ASN A 8 5.72 36.16 -56.31
N SER A 9 4.97 35.93 -55.21
CA SER A 9 4.38 36.67 -54.07
C SER A 9 4.06 35.64 -52.95
N GLY A 10 3.49 36.04 -51.80
CA GLY A 10 2.81 35.09 -50.86
C GLY A 10 3.12 35.23 -49.37
N ASN A 11 2.80 36.38 -48.76
CA ASN A 11 3.00 36.60 -47.31
C ASN A 11 2.07 35.73 -46.45
N LYS A 12 2.60 34.97 -45.49
CA LYS A 12 1.83 34.37 -44.38
C LYS A 12 2.69 34.04 -43.16
N ASN A 13 2.28 34.56 -42.00
CA ASN A 13 2.92 34.33 -40.71
C ASN A 13 2.78 32.86 -40.29
N VAL A 14 3.87 32.24 -39.78
CA VAL A 14 3.79 31.06 -38.92
C VAL A 14 3.97 31.53 -37.47
N SER A 15 2.85 31.87 -36.85
CA SER A 15 2.80 32.24 -35.42
C SER A 15 3.01 31.00 -34.54
N THR A 16 3.86 31.13 -33.52
CA THR A 16 4.14 30.09 -32.53
C THR A 16 2.86 29.60 -31.85
N ILE A 17 2.43 28.36 -32.14
CA ILE A 17 1.30 27.74 -31.44
C ILE A 17 1.81 27.17 -30.12
N CYS A 18 1.92 28.04 -29.11
CA CYS A 18 1.90 27.61 -27.73
C CYS A 18 0.53 26.98 -27.46
N ALA A 19 0.47 25.65 -27.30
CA ALA A 19 -0.76 24.94 -27.01
C ALA A 19 -1.19 25.13 -25.55
N SER A 20 -1.67 26.34 -25.23
CA SER A 20 -2.30 26.68 -23.95
C SER A 20 -3.68 26.00 -23.84
N GLY A 21 -3.65 24.70 -23.52
CA GLY A 21 -4.84 23.96 -23.12
C GLY A 21 -5.54 24.67 -21.93
N PRO A 22 -6.87 24.72 -21.90
CA PRO A 22 -7.59 25.45 -20.87
C PRO A 22 -7.32 24.83 -19.48
N PRO A 23 -7.32 25.65 -18.40
CA PRO A 23 -7.20 25.13 -17.04
C PRO A 23 -8.45 24.29 -16.71
N PHE A 24 -8.31 22.96 -16.80
CA PHE A 24 -9.37 22.03 -16.45
C PHE A 24 -9.79 22.24 -14.98
N SER A 25 -11.08 22.52 -14.78
CA SER A 25 -11.57 22.91 -13.46
C SER A 25 -11.53 21.74 -12.47
N LEU A 26 -11.17 22.05 -11.22
CA LEU A 26 -11.05 21.10 -10.11
C LEU A 26 -12.35 20.31 -9.77
N ALA A 27 -13.46 20.61 -10.43
CA ALA A 27 -14.74 19.92 -10.29
C ALA A 27 -14.77 18.54 -10.97
N GLN A 28 -14.07 18.34 -12.10
CA GLN A 28 -14.11 17.06 -12.83
C GLN A 28 -13.55 15.85 -12.05
N PRO A 29 -12.38 15.90 -11.38
CA PRO A 29 -11.92 14.77 -10.58
C PRO A 29 -12.87 14.46 -9.41
N TYR A 30 -13.53 15.49 -8.84
CA TYR A 30 -14.57 15.30 -7.83
C TYR A 30 -15.77 14.51 -8.37
N LEU A 31 -16.23 14.84 -9.58
CA LEU A 31 -17.35 14.15 -10.23
C LEU A 31 -17.01 12.69 -10.54
N ILE A 32 -15.77 12.42 -11.01
CA ILE A 32 -15.27 11.05 -11.24
C ILE A 32 -15.15 10.27 -9.92
N VAL A 33 -14.62 10.87 -8.85
CA VAL A 33 -14.50 10.23 -7.53
C VAL A 33 -15.87 9.94 -6.91
N VAL A 34 -16.84 10.86 -7.02
CA VAL A 34 -18.22 10.65 -6.56
C VAL A 34 -18.94 9.58 -7.39
N TYR A 35 -18.69 9.53 -8.71
CA TYR A 35 -19.23 8.48 -9.57
C TYR A 35 -18.66 7.11 -9.18
N ILE A 36 -17.32 6.98 -9.03
CA ILE A 36 -16.67 5.76 -8.56
C ILE A 36 -17.20 5.33 -7.18
N ALA A 37 -17.37 6.26 -6.24
CA ALA A 37 -17.90 5.97 -4.90
C ALA A 37 -19.36 5.45 -4.94
N ASN A 38 -20.21 5.98 -5.84
CA ASN A 38 -21.57 5.49 -6.03
C ASN A 38 -21.62 4.17 -6.82
N SER A 39 -20.78 3.98 -7.84
CA SER A 39 -20.71 2.73 -8.61
C SER A 39 -20.17 1.55 -7.79
N LEU A 40 -19.22 1.81 -6.87
CA LEU A 40 -18.76 0.82 -5.88
C LEU A 40 -19.90 0.31 -4.97
N TYR A 41 -21.02 1.03 -4.88
CA TYR A 41 -22.20 0.64 -4.11
C TYR A 41 -23.22 -0.20 -4.92
N GLN A 42 -23.03 -0.40 -6.25
CA GLN A 42 -24.03 -1.02 -7.12
C GLN A 42 -23.63 -2.29 -7.88
N GLY A 43 -22.34 -2.67 -8.01
CA GLY A 43 -22.00 -4.00 -8.52
C GLY A 43 -20.63 -4.19 -9.18
N PRO A 44 -20.36 -5.39 -9.74
CA PRO A 44 -19.04 -5.80 -10.23
C PRO A 44 -18.67 -5.28 -11.63
N THR A 45 -19.41 -4.33 -12.20
CA THR A 45 -19.31 -3.92 -13.61
C THR A 45 -18.05 -3.12 -13.97
N MET A 46 -17.28 -2.64 -12.98
CA MET A 46 -16.07 -1.83 -13.22
C MET A 46 -14.79 -2.64 -13.51
N LEU A 47 -14.82 -3.97 -13.32
CA LEU A 47 -13.63 -4.83 -13.52
C LEU A 47 -13.01 -4.73 -14.94
N PRO A 48 -13.79 -4.78 -16.05
CA PRO A 48 -13.22 -4.81 -17.40
C PRO A 48 -12.51 -3.51 -17.81
N LEU A 49 -13.02 -2.36 -17.36
CA LEU A 49 -12.47 -1.05 -17.74
C LEU A 49 -11.08 -0.83 -17.15
N PHE A 50 -10.83 -1.36 -15.95
CA PHE A 50 -9.53 -1.30 -15.28
C PHE A 50 -8.45 -2.06 -16.07
N TRP A 51 -8.76 -3.26 -16.59
CA TRP A 51 -7.84 -4.06 -17.40
C TRP A 51 -7.51 -3.44 -18.77
N LEU A 52 -8.42 -2.67 -19.36
CA LEU A 52 -8.16 -1.98 -20.63
C LEU A 52 -7.17 -0.81 -20.48
N ILE A 53 -7.21 -0.08 -19.36
CA ILE A 53 -6.23 0.98 -19.05
C ILE A 53 -4.83 0.38 -18.85
N ILE A 54 -4.75 -0.81 -18.22
CA ILE A 54 -3.51 -1.54 -17.97
C ILE A 54 -2.78 -1.91 -19.28
N LEU A 55 -3.52 -2.32 -20.32
CA LEU A 55 -2.95 -2.70 -21.61
C LEU A 55 -2.38 -1.51 -22.42
N ALA A 56 -2.79 -0.28 -22.11
CA ALA A 56 -2.39 0.92 -22.85
C ALA A 56 -1.01 1.49 -22.46
N VAL A 57 -0.40 1.02 -21.36
CA VAL A 57 0.87 1.57 -20.81
C VAL A 57 2.11 0.82 -21.32
N LEU A 58 2.05 0.21 -22.51
CA LEU A 58 3.08 -0.71 -23.05
C LEU A 58 3.94 -0.11 -24.18
N SER A 59 4.55 1.06 -23.96
CA SER A 59 5.62 1.58 -24.85
C SER A 59 6.45 2.73 -24.25
N LEU A 60 7.44 2.39 -23.41
CA LEU A 60 8.58 3.26 -23.12
C LEU A 60 9.87 2.45 -23.26
N THR A 61 10.74 2.86 -24.17
CA THR A 61 12.07 2.27 -24.40
C THR A 61 13.13 3.05 -23.64
N SER A 62 13.90 2.37 -22.80
CA SER A 62 15.12 2.95 -22.21
C SER A 62 16.28 2.90 -23.23
N ARG A 63 17.26 3.78 -23.03
CA ARG A 63 18.60 3.67 -23.64
C ARG A 63 19.53 2.93 -22.67
N SER A 64 20.83 2.87 -22.96
CA SER A 64 21.83 2.21 -22.11
C SER A 64 23.12 3.01 -22.10
N THR A 65 23.82 3.05 -20.96
CA THR A 65 24.96 3.97 -20.76
C THR A 65 26.17 3.37 -20.05
N VAL A 66 26.03 2.53 -19.00
CA VAL A 66 27.20 1.81 -18.43
C VAL A 66 27.78 0.88 -19.50
N THR A 67 28.97 1.20 -19.97
CA THR A 67 29.56 0.57 -21.17
C THR A 67 30.93 -0.01 -20.87
N PHE A 68 31.09 -1.30 -21.11
CA PHE A 68 32.32 -2.07 -20.86
C PHE A 68 33.28 -1.91 -22.04
N LEU A 69 34.48 -1.37 -21.77
CA LEU A 69 35.44 -1.01 -22.83
C LEU A 69 36.37 -2.17 -23.22
N ASN A 70 36.51 -3.17 -22.33
CA ASN A 70 37.30 -4.38 -22.50
C ASN A 70 36.75 -5.51 -21.59
N GLY A 71 37.43 -6.66 -21.54
CA GLY A 71 36.99 -7.85 -20.81
C GLY A 71 36.02 -8.73 -21.62
N SER A 72 35.43 -9.75 -21.00
CA SER A 72 34.50 -10.68 -21.66
C SER A 72 33.24 -10.01 -22.20
N SER A 73 32.86 -8.88 -21.59
CA SER A 73 31.67 -8.09 -21.93
C SER A 73 32.00 -6.83 -22.72
N ALA A 74 33.16 -6.73 -23.37
CA ALA A 74 33.53 -5.57 -24.19
C ALA A 74 32.43 -5.23 -25.22
N GLY A 75 32.02 -3.96 -25.26
CA GLY A 75 30.91 -3.48 -26.10
C GLY A 75 29.51 -3.71 -25.53
N LEU A 76 29.36 -4.42 -24.40
CA LEU A 76 28.10 -4.45 -23.66
C LEU A 76 27.79 -3.07 -23.10
N SER A 77 26.58 -2.58 -23.35
CA SER A 77 26.03 -1.37 -22.75
C SER A 77 24.77 -1.74 -21.97
N VAL A 78 24.64 -1.23 -20.74
CA VAL A 78 23.55 -1.56 -19.80
C VAL A 78 22.87 -0.28 -19.32
N SER A 79 21.54 -0.31 -19.16
CA SER A 79 20.80 0.84 -18.64
C SER A 79 21.05 1.03 -17.15
N SER A 80 21.31 2.29 -16.76
CA SER A 80 21.86 2.63 -15.44
C SER A 80 21.39 4.02 -14.96
N PRO A 81 20.09 4.21 -14.66
CA PRO A 81 19.59 5.47 -14.12
C PRO A 81 20.13 5.75 -12.70
N PRO A 82 20.19 7.04 -12.28
CA PRO A 82 20.46 7.41 -10.90
C PRO A 82 19.54 6.70 -9.90
N TYR A 83 20.11 6.18 -8.82
CA TYR A 83 19.36 5.45 -7.79
C TYR A 83 18.35 6.34 -7.04
N SER A 84 18.76 7.57 -6.71
CA SER A 84 17.97 8.57 -6.01
C SER A 84 18.37 9.96 -6.49
N ARG A 85 17.42 10.90 -6.54
CA ARG A 85 17.67 12.31 -6.91
C ARG A 85 18.36 13.12 -5.80
N PHE A 86 18.56 12.51 -4.63
CA PHE A 86 19.15 13.16 -3.45
C PHE A 86 20.64 12.85 -3.28
N ILE A 87 21.22 11.97 -4.11
CA ILE A 87 22.62 11.52 -3.99
C ILE A 87 23.23 11.17 -5.35
N GLY A 88 24.39 11.75 -5.61
CA GLY A 88 25.18 11.52 -6.82
C GLY A 88 24.62 12.25 -8.04
N THR A 89 25.41 12.27 -9.11
CA THR A 89 25.09 12.99 -10.35
C THR A 89 23.84 12.45 -11.04
N GLN A 90 22.99 13.34 -11.53
CA GLN A 90 21.82 13.07 -12.34
C GLN A 90 22.13 13.24 -13.85
N PHE A 91 21.19 12.84 -14.71
CA PHE A 91 21.32 13.01 -16.16
C PHE A 91 21.36 14.49 -16.60
N GLU A 92 20.64 15.36 -15.89
CA GLU A 92 20.49 16.78 -16.25
C GLU A 92 21.74 17.63 -15.94
N ASP A 93 22.65 17.14 -15.09
CA ASP A 93 23.87 17.86 -14.68
C ASP A 93 24.93 17.97 -15.80
N GLY A 94 24.72 17.28 -16.94
CA GLY A 94 25.49 17.49 -18.17
C GLY A 94 26.96 17.06 -18.14
N MET A 95 27.36 16.18 -17.21
CA MET A 95 28.76 15.74 -17.07
C MET A 95 29.30 14.92 -18.25
N GLU A 96 30.62 14.93 -18.44
CA GLU A 96 31.29 14.01 -19.36
C GLU A 96 31.29 12.55 -18.83
N PRO A 97 31.27 11.53 -19.72
CA PRO A 97 31.30 10.12 -19.31
C PRO A 97 32.56 9.75 -18.51
N ILE A 98 32.36 9.30 -17.28
CA ILE A 98 33.45 8.98 -16.36
C ILE A 98 34.05 7.61 -16.71
N THR A 99 35.29 7.61 -17.20
CA THR A 99 36.05 6.37 -17.42
C THR A 99 36.91 6.02 -16.20
N GLY A 100 36.86 4.75 -15.78
CA GLY A 100 37.64 4.24 -14.65
C GLY A 100 37.84 2.72 -14.68
N ARG A 101 38.74 2.23 -13.82
CA ARG A 101 38.90 0.78 -13.58
C ARG A 101 37.65 0.26 -12.86
N PHE A 102 37.08 -0.82 -13.34
CA PHE A 102 35.99 -1.52 -12.66
C PHE A 102 36.51 -2.25 -11.41
N LEU A 103 35.79 -2.14 -10.30
CA LEU A 103 36.04 -2.87 -9.06
C LEU A 103 34.75 -3.56 -8.62
N TYR A 104 34.73 -4.88 -8.67
CA TYR A 104 33.69 -5.68 -8.02
C TYR A 104 33.87 -5.64 -6.50
N PHE A 105 32.83 -5.27 -5.75
CA PHE A 105 32.86 -5.22 -4.28
C PHE A 105 31.71 -6.01 -3.66
N ASP A 106 32.07 -6.90 -2.73
CA ASP A 106 31.18 -7.80 -2.00
C ASP A 106 31.43 -7.79 -0.48
N GLY A 107 32.03 -6.71 0.02
CA GLY A 107 32.27 -6.47 1.44
C GLY A 107 31.15 -5.67 2.11
N ASN A 108 31.36 -5.28 3.37
CA ASN A 108 30.45 -4.40 4.10
C ASN A 108 30.75 -2.92 3.80
N ALA A 109 29.97 -2.31 2.90
CA ALA A 109 30.09 -0.90 2.52
C ALA A 109 29.74 0.09 3.65
N CYS A 110 29.18 -0.37 4.77
CA CYS A 110 28.95 0.48 5.94
C CYS A 110 30.21 0.68 6.80
N ASP A 111 31.17 -0.23 6.75
CA ASP A 111 32.40 -0.13 7.55
C ASP A 111 33.51 0.55 6.76
N PHE A 112 33.63 1.86 6.98
CA PHE A 112 34.64 2.72 6.37
C PHE A 112 36.09 2.24 6.57
N ASN A 113 36.38 1.47 7.63
CA ASN A 113 37.72 0.99 7.93
C ASN A 113 38.09 -0.24 7.08
N ASN A 114 37.11 -1.07 6.71
CA ASN A 114 37.31 -2.23 5.85
C ASN A 114 37.43 -1.89 4.36
N LEU A 115 37.19 -0.62 3.99
CA LEU A 115 37.38 -0.12 2.63
C LEU A 115 38.87 0.20 2.38
N ASP A 116 39.60 -0.68 1.69
CA ASP A 116 40.96 -0.36 1.24
C ASP A 116 40.93 0.73 0.15
N GLU A 117 41.42 1.91 0.53
CA GLU A 117 41.52 3.07 -0.35
C GLU A 117 42.39 2.81 -1.58
N ARG A 118 43.43 1.97 -1.47
CA ARG A 118 44.29 1.63 -2.62
C ARG A 118 43.54 0.83 -3.68
N SER A 119 42.60 -0.03 -3.25
CA SER A 119 41.74 -0.80 -4.15
C SER A 119 40.61 0.02 -4.79
N ILE A 120 40.13 1.08 -4.10
CA ILE A 120 38.94 1.87 -4.48
C ILE A 120 39.29 3.13 -5.25
N SER A 121 40.40 3.81 -4.92
CA SER A 121 40.76 5.10 -5.50
C SER A 121 40.83 5.05 -7.02
N GLY A 122 40.25 6.05 -7.68
CA GLY A 122 40.18 6.17 -9.14
C GLY A 122 39.28 5.14 -9.84
N SER A 123 38.55 4.30 -9.10
CA SER A 123 37.80 3.15 -9.63
C SER A 123 36.29 3.39 -9.66
N VAL A 124 35.61 2.71 -10.56
CA VAL A 124 34.14 2.56 -10.57
C VAL A 124 33.80 1.31 -9.77
N VAL A 125 33.06 1.47 -8.68
CA VAL A 125 32.76 0.38 -7.74
C VAL A 125 31.40 -0.23 -8.05
N MET A 126 31.34 -1.53 -8.32
CA MET A 126 30.08 -2.28 -8.41
C MET A 126 29.77 -2.97 -7.09
N LEU A 127 28.73 -2.52 -6.42
CA LEU A 127 28.15 -3.12 -5.22
C LEU A 127 27.22 -4.26 -5.60
N TYR A 128 27.71 -5.49 -5.48
CA TYR A 128 26.96 -6.70 -5.80
C TYR A 128 25.99 -7.16 -4.69
N LYS A 129 26.29 -6.80 -3.44
CA LYS A 129 25.34 -6.82 -2.32
C LYS A 129 25.30 -5.42 -1.71
N GLY A 130 24.10 -4.90 -1.45
CA GLY A 130 23.94 -3.71 -0.61
C GLY A 130 24.29 -4.04 0.84
N SER A 131 24.64 -3.02 1.63
CA SER A 131 24.94 -3.19 3.06
C SER A 131 23.81 -2.63 3.95
N LEU A 132 23.79 -3.01 5.23
CA LEU A 132 22.66 -2.78 6.18
C LEU A 132 22.39 -1.32 6.58
N CYS A 133 23.17 -0.36 6.09
CA CYS A 133 23.00 1.07 6.34
C CYS A 133 22.24 1.75 5.19
N SER A 134 21.99 3.06 5.30
CA SER A 134 21.41 3.82 4.20
C SER A 134 22.34 3.83 2.98
N VAL A 135 21.77 3.99 1.79
CA VAL A 135 22.57 4.09 0.55
C VAL A 135 23.37 5.40 0.54
N GLU A 136 22.89 6.43 1.25
CA GLU A 136 23.66 7.66 1.52
C GLU A 136 24.98 7.39 2.24
N VAL A 137 24.99 6.55 3.29
CA VAL A 137 26.21 6.19 4.05
C VAL A 137 27.16 5.38 3.17
N GLN A 138 26.64 4.44 2.38
CA GLN A 138 27.44 3.64 1.45
C GLN A 138 28.12 4.55 0.42
N ASN A 139 27.37 5.49 -0.18
CA ASN A 139 27.89 6.48 -1.11
C ASN A 139 28.99 7.35 -0.48
N ASP A 140 28.72 7.94 0.69
CA ASP A 140 29.64 8.82 1.40
C ASP A 140 30.96 8.11 1.78
N ASN A 141 30.88 6.84 2.18
CA ASN A 141 32.04 6.01 2.47
C ASN A 141 32.95 5.79 1.22
N PHE A 142 32.38 5.54 0.04
CA PHE A 142 33.16 5.38 -1.20
C PHE A 142 33.68 6.70 -1.76
N VAL A 143 32.90 7.78 -1.66
CA VAL A 143 33.34 9.15 -1.98
C VAL A 143 34.59 9.52 -1.17
N ARG A 144 34.57 9.29 0.15
CA ARG A 144 35.74 9.49 1.03
C ARG A 144 36.94 8.57 0.74
N LYS A 145 36.77 7.54 -0.09
CA LYS A 145 37.82 6.61 -0.55
C LYS A 145 38.24 6.85 -2.00
N ASN A 146 37.88 8.02 -2.56
CA ASN A 146 38.23 8.47 -3.91
C ASN A 146 37.69 7.57 -5.04
N ALA A 147 36.53 6.93 -4.84
CA ALA A 147 35.79 6.27 -5.91
C ALA A 147 35.34 7.29 -6.98
N LYS A 148 35.28 6.87 -8.25
CA LYS A 148 34.85 7.73 -9.38
C LYS A 148 33.35 7.68 -9.66
N ALA A 149 32.73 6.54 -9.43
CA ALA A 149 31.29 6.29 -9.57
C ALA A 149 30.95 5.00 -8.82
N ILE A 150 29.67 4.81 -8.49
CA ILE A 150 29.14 3.62 -7.84
C ILE A 150 28.01 3.05 -8.69
N ILE A 151 28.06 1.75 -8.95
CA ILE A 151 27.00 0.98 -9.59
C ILE A 151 26.45 0.04 -8.52
N VAL A 152 25.13 0.05 -8.28
CA VAL A 152 24.50 -0.85 -7.32
C VAL A 152 23.63 -1.87 -8.04
N LEU A 153 23.78 -3.13 -7.64
CA LEU A 153 22.89 -4.22 -8.02
C LEU A 153 21.94 -4.50 -6.85
N PHE A 154 20.82 -3.77 -6.80
CA PHE A 154 19.73 -4.14 -5.90
C PHE A 154 19.03 -5.42 -6.39
N ALA A 155 18.28 -6.06 -5.49
CA ALA A 155 17.74 -7.41 -5.70
C ALA A 155 16.95 -7.54 -7.04
N PRO A 156 17.01 -8.71 -7.72
CA PRO A 156 16.61 -8.90 -9.12
C PRO A 156 15.09 -8.81 -9.43
N CYS A 157 14.33 -8.11 -8.61
CA CYS A 157 12.87 -7.93 -8.70
C CYS A 157 12.44 -6.45 -8.61
N ILE A 158 13.38 -5.50 -8.69
CA ILE A 158 13.13 -4.05 -8.53
C ILE A 158 13.51 -3.33 -9.82
N VAL A 159 12.55 -2.69 -10.48
CA VAL A 159 12.78 -1.86 -11.67
C VAL A 159 13.78 -0.73 -11.32
N PRO A 160 14.84 -0.50 -12.11
CA PRO A 160 15.89 0.45 -11.72
C PRO A 160 15.38 1.87 -11.55
N GLY A 161 16.01 2.64 -10.67
CA GLY A 161 15.71 4.05 -10.44
C GLY A 161 14.37 4.30 -9.71
N MET A 162 13.62 3.25 -9.36
CA MET A 162 12.36 3.36 -8.59
C MET A 162 12.57 4.03 -7.22
N CYS A 163 13.78 3.95 -6.68
CA CYS A 163 14.16 4.68 -5.48
C CYS A 163 14.44 6.18 -5.72
N MET A 164 14.00 6.77 -6.84
CA MET A 164 14.28 8.18 -7.18
C MET A 164 13.97 9.16 -6.04
N ASN A 165 12.83 8.98 -5.35
CA ASN A 165 12.42 9.83 -4.23
C ASN A 165 12.88 9.30 -2.85
N ALA A 166 13.74 8.28 -2.79
CA ALA A 166 14.26 7.72 -1.56
C ALA A 166 15.26 8.69 -0.91
N ASN A 167 14.83 9.31 0.20
CA ASN A 167 15.61 10.17 1.06
C ASN A 167 15.90 9.42 2.38
N GLU A 168 17.17 9.31 2.80
CA GLU A 168 17.62 8.59 4.00
C GLU A 168 18.62 9.46 4.79
N PRO A 169 18.17 10.63 5.31
CA PRO A 169 19.01 11.79 5.55
C PRO A 169 20.16 11.48 6.52
N CYS A 170 21.38 11.42 5.96
CA CYS A 170 22.56 10.99 6.69
C CYS A 170 23.20 12.12 7.52
N HIS A 171 22.92 12.14 8.83
CA HIS A 171 23.46 13.16 9.76
C HIS A 171 25.00 13.21 9.86
N GLY A 172 25.72 12.13 9.52
CA GLY A 172 27.18 12.04 9.59
C GLY A 172 27.91 12.12 8.24
N CYS A 173 27.17 12.22 7.14
CA CYS A 173 27.74 12.30 5.80
C CYS A 173 28.23 13.72 5.48
N LEU A 174 29.06 13.87 4.44
CA LEU A 174 29.50 15.16 3.94
C LEU A 174 28.29 16.01 3.53
N LYS A 175 28.28 17.29 3.95
CA LYS A 175 27.22 18.25 3.62
C LYS A 175 27.33 18.74 2.16
N ASN A 176 28.55 18.91 1.69
CA ASN A 176 28.89 19.22 0.31
C ASN A 176 29.62 17.97 -0.19
N ARG A 177 28.89 17.04 -0.83
CA ARG A 177 29.46 15.78 -1.33
C ARG A 177 30.06 16.05 -2.72
N PRO A 178 31.25 15.50 -3.05
CA PRO A 178 31.65 15.32 -4.44
C PRO A 178 30.60 14.51 -5.20
N ASP A 179 30.06 15.08 -6.27
CA ASP A 179 29.01 14.47 -7.08
C ASP A 179 29.57 13.39 -8.01
N ILE A 180 29.75 12.19 -7.46
CA ILE A 180 30.01 10.98 -8.25
C ILE A 180 28.67 10.32 -8.64
N PRO A 181 28.52 9.74 -9.84
CA PRO A 181 27.30 9.04 -10.22
C PRO A 181 27.04 7.82 -9.32
N LEU A 182 25.82 7.71 -8.81
CA LEU A 182 25.32 6.54 -8.08
C LEU A 182 24.17 5.91 -8.86
N LEU A 183 24.47 4.84 -9.59
CA LEU A 183 23.57 4.26 -10.60
C LEU A 183 23.01 2.91 -10.16
N ASP A 184 21.78 2.63 -10.58
CA ASP A 184 21.02 1.40 -10.30
C ASP A 184 20.89 0.60 -11.60
N VAL A 185 21.32 -0.67 -11.62
CA VAL A 185 21.54 -1.42 -12.88
C VAL A 185 20.72 -2.70 -12.99
N TRP A 186 20.10 -2.88 -14.16
CA TRP A 186 19.34 -4.08 -14.51
C TRP A 186 20.23 -5.22 -15.01
N ARG A 187 19.81 -6.48 -14.76
CA ARG A 187 20.45 -7.77 -15.17
C ARG A 187 21.68 -8.21 -14.34
N PHE A 188 21.37 -8.90 -13.25
CA PHE A 188 22.29 -9.61 -12.36
C PHE A 188 23.22 -10.62 -13.07
N ASP A 189 22.68 -11.45 -13.97
CA ASP A 189 23.40 -12.64 -14.47
C ASP A 189 24.56 -12.32 -15.42
N GLN A 190 24.40 -11.29 -16.28
CA GLN A 190 25.43 -10.88 -17.24
C GLN A 190 26.60 -10.13 -16.57
N LEU A 191 26.40 -9.59 -15.38
CA LEU A 191 27.41 -8.83 -14.62
C LEU A 191 28.15 -9.69 -13.58
N LYS A 192 27.61 -10.88 -13.26
CA LYS A 192 28.20 -11.82 -12.31
C LYS A 192 29.46 -12.51 -12.84
N THR A 193 29.59 -12.69 -14.16
CA THR A 193 30.81 -13.20 -14.81
C THR A 193 32.03 -12.31 -14.52
N LEU A 194 31.82 -11.00 -14.49
CA LEU A 194 32.85 -9.98 -14.26
C LEU A 194 33.48 -10.03 -12.85
N GLN A 195 32.90 -10.79 -11.91
CA GLN A 195 33.42 -10.95 -10.54
C GLN A 195 34.89 -11.42 -10.50
N ASN A 196 35.29 -12.26 -11.45
CA ASN A 196 36.62 -12.86 -11.50
C ASN A 196 37.59 -12.15 -12.45
N GLU A 197 37.10 -11.20 -13.23
CA GLU A 197 37.90 -10.50 -14.24
C GLU A 197 38.65 -9.30 -13.65
N LYS A 198 39.90 -9.12 -14.07
CA LYS A 198 40.79 -8.06 -13.61
C LYS A 198 41.08 -7.11 -14.76
N ASN A 199 41.37 -5.85 -14.43
CA ASN A 199 41.74 -4.79 -15.38
C ASN A 199 40.63 -4.45 -16.40
N ILE A 200 39.37 -4.72 -16.08
CA ILE A 200 38.22 -4.17 -16.80
C ILE A 200 38.23 -2.63 -16.64
N ALA A 201 37.99 -1.92 -17.72
CA ALA A 201 37.70 -0.49 -17.78
C ALA A 201 36.24 -0.29 -18.22
N VAL A 202 35.56 0.63 -17.56
CA VAL A 202 34.17 1.01 -17.85
C VAL A 202 34.09 2.51 -18.08
N SER A 203 33.21 2.90 -19.00
CA SER A 203 32.71 4.27 -19.10
C SER A 203 31.31 4.34 -18.49
N VAL A 204 31.07 5.37 -17.68
CA VAL A 204 29.88 5.50 -16.83
C VAL A 204 29.26 6.88 -17.03
N PHE A 205 27.97 6.91 -17.31
CA PHE A 205 27.17 8.12 -17.43
C PHE A 205 25.73 7.81 -16.96
N PRO A 206 25.08 8.66 -16.14
CA PRO A 206 23.72 8.43 -15.68
C PRO A 206 22.71 8.36 -16.84
N ASP A 207 21.86 7.33 -16.86
CA ASP A 207 20.69 7.30 -17.76
C ASP A 207 19.60 8.28 -17.27
N PHE A 208 18.71 8.71 -18.17
CA PHE A 208 17.50 9.41 -17.74
C PHE A 208 16.60 8.48 -16.90
N ASN A 209 16.26 8.89 -15.68
CA ASN A 209 15.43 8.08 -14.80
C ASN A 209 13.95 8.18 -15.18
N THR A 210 13.43 7.19 -15.91
CA THR A 210 12.03 7.16 -16.38
C THR A 210 10.98 7.36 -15.27
N TRP A 211 11.30 7.07 -14.01
CA TRP A 211 10.41 7.30 -12.88
C TRP A 211 10.13 8.78 -12.61
N GLU A 212 10.97 9.70 -13.08
CA GLU A 212 10.78 11.14 -12.99
C GLU A 212 9.50 11.61 -13.68
N ILE A 213 9.17 11.04 -14.85
CA ILE A 213 7.93 11.33 -15.58
C ILE A 213 6.78 10.50 -15.03
N ILE A 214 7.05 9.25 -14.64
CA ILE A 214 6.02 8.28 -14.26
C ILE A 214 5.43 8.58 -12.88
N PHE A 215 6.24 8.94 -11.88
CA PHE A 215 5.74 9.24 -10.54
C PHE A 215 4.76 10.43 -10.46
N PRO A 216 5.01 11.61 -11.06
CA PRO A 216 4.04 12.71 -11.08
C PRO A 216 2.89 12.49 -12.07
N SER A 217 2.97 11.47 -12.95
CA SER A 217 1.93 11.22 -13.95
C SER A 217 0.54 11.00 -13.35
N TRP A 218 -0.49 11.46 -14.05
CA TRP A 218 -1.88 11.35 -13.60
C TRP A 218 -2.30 9.89 -13.37
N TYR A 219 -1.83 8.95 -14.19
CA TYR A 219 -2.22 7.54 -14.09
C TYR A 219 -1.58 6.87 -12.89
N TYR A 220 -0.28 7.11 -12.63
CA TYR A 220 0.37 6.63 -11.41
C TYR A 220 -0.31 7.20 -10.16
N GLN A 221 -0.45 8.54 -10.11
CA GLN A 221 -1.04 9.24 -8.98
C GLN A 221 -2.50 8.80 -8.74
N LEU A 222 -3.31 8.62 -9.78
CA LEU A 222 -4.68 8.16 -9.63
C LEU A 222 -4.77 6.70 -9.16
N ILE A 223 -4.05 5.78 -9.82
CA ILE A 223 -4.28 4.34 -9.70
C ILE A 223 -3.49 3.70 -8.55
N VAL A 224 -2.27 4.16 -8.27
CA VAL A 224 -1.42 3.60 -7.18
C VAL A 224 -1.61 4.37 -5.87
N ARG A 225 -1.88 5.68 -5.92
CA ARG A 225 -1.97 6.54 -4.73
C ARG A 225 -3.41 6.90 -4.37
N TRP A 226 -4.10 7.67 -5.20
CA TRP A 226 -5.34 8.34 -4.79
C TRP A 226 -6.55 7.42 -4.70
N ILE A 227 -6.80 6.53 -5.66
CA ILE A 227 -7.90 5.55 -5.59
C ILE A 227 -7.76 4.67 -4.34
N PRO A 228 -6.60 4.00 -4.08
CA PRO A 228 -6.36 3.30 -2.82
C PRO A 228 -6.57 4.16 -1.57
N SER A 229 -6.04 5.39 -1.54
CA SER A 229 -6.20 6.28 -0.38
C SER A 229 -7.66 6.65 -0.12
N ILE A 230 -8.42 7.00 -1.15
CA ILE A 230 -9.84 7.37 -1.06
C ILE A 230 -10.70 6.16 -0.64
N MET A 231 -10.46 4.99 -1.23
CA MET A 231 -11.12 3.74 -0.81
C MET A 231 -10.81 3.41 0.67
N SER A 232 -9.59 3.69 1.12
CA SER A 232 -9.16 3.50 2.51
C SER A 232 -9.90 4.44 3.47
N PHE A 233 -9.94 5.75 3.19
CA PHE A 233 -10.67 6.71 4.01
C PHE A 233 -12.19 6.47 4.01
N HIS A 234 -12.78 6.08 2.87
CA HIS A 234 -14.18 5.68 2.81
C HIS A 234 -14.45 4.46 3.71
N THR A 235 -13.59 3.44 3.64
CA THR A 235 -13.69 2.24 4.46
C THR A 235 -13.55 2.54 5.95
N PHE A 236 -12.63 3.44 6.33
CA PHE A 236 -12.49 3.96 7.70
C PHE A 236 -13.78 4.63 8.20
N ILE A 237 -14.39 5.51 7.39
CA ILE A 237 -15.64 6.19 7.73
C ILE A 237 -16.79 5.19 7.92
N VAL A 238 -16.96 4.24 6.99
CA VAL A 238 -18.02 3.22 7.08
C VAL A 238 -17.81 2.31 8.30
N ALA A 239 -16.57 1.88 8.57
CA ALA A 239 -16.24 1.09 9.74
C ALA A 239 -16.53 1.83 11.05
N SER A 240 -16.20 3.13 11.11
CA SER A 240 -16.50 4.01 12.24
C SER A 240 -18.01 4.12 12.50
N ILE A 241 -18.81 4.31 11.45
CA ILE A 241 -20.28 4.39 11.53
C ILE A 241 -20.87 3.06 12.01
N PHE A 242 -20.38 1.92 11.52
CA PHE A 242 -20.88 0.61 11.94
C PHE A 242 -20.47 0.26 13.37
N LEU A 243 -19.22 0.54 13.78
CA LEU A 243 -18.75 0.34 15.15
C LEU A 243 -19.53 1.22 16.15
N HIS A 244 -19.80 2.48 15.79
CA HIS A 244 -20.66 3.37 16.56
C HIS A 244 -22.10 2.82 16.67
N GLY A 245 -22.68 2.32 15.57
CA GLY A 245 -24.01 1.69 15.58
C GLY A 245 -24.09 0.47 16.51
N HIS A 246 -23.11 -0.43 16.49
CA HIS A 246 -23.02 -1.54 17.44
C HIS A 246 -22.88 -1.05 18.89
N TYR A 247 -22.08 0.00 19.13
CA TYR A 247 -21.93 0.58 20.46
C TYR A 247 -23.23 1.19 20.98
N VAL A 248 -23.99 1.92 20.16
CA VAL A 248 -25.32 2.45 20.53
C VAL A 248 -26.28 1.31 20.92
N VAL A 249 -26.30 0.21 20.17
CA VAL A 249 -27.13 -0.97 20.52
C VAL A 249 -26.70 -1.61 21.86
N ILE A 250 -25.40 -1.60 22.20
CA ILE A 250 -24.91 -2.07 23.51
C ILE A 250 -25.30 -1.09 24.62
N VAL A 251 -25.20 0.22 24.39
CA VAL A 251 -25.56 1.26 25.37
C VAL A 251 -27.06 1.24 25.68
N ASN A 252 -27.92 1.22 24.66
CA ASN A 252 -29.37 1.19 24.86
C ASN A 252 -29.76 -0.04 25.68
N ARG A 253 -29.30 -1.23 25.29
CA ARG A 253 -29.51 -2.47 26.06
C ARG A 253 -29.04 -2.38 27.52
N TYR A 254 -27.97 -1.65 27.81
CA TYR A 254 -27.55 -1.40 29.20
C TYR A 254 -28.54 -0.50 29.95
N LEU A 255 -29.02 0.57 29.31
CA LEU A 255 -30.01 1.49 29.88
C LEU A 255 -31.34 0.77 30.15
N ASP A 256 -31.81 -0.04 29.20
CA ASP A 256 -33.05 -0.83 29.27
C ASP A 256 -33.02 -1.85 30.41
N HIS A 257 -31.88 -2.55 30.59
CA HIS A 257 -31.75 -3.65 31.55
C HIS A 257 -31.22 -3.22 32.93
N THR A 258 -30.73 -1.98 33.08
CA THR A 258 -30.08 -1.51 34.32
C THR A 258 -30.85 -0.34 34.93
N PRO A 259 -31.61 -0.52 36.03
CA PRO A 259 -32.40 0.54 36.63
C PRO A 259 -31.51 1.68 37.12
N GLU A 260 -32.00 2.93 37.02
CA GLU A 260 -31.16 4.12 36.98
C GLU A 260 -30.26 4.29 38.20
N MET A 261 -30.81 4.12 39.41
CA MET A 261 -30.08 4.20 40.69
C MET A 261 -28.96 3.14 40.84
N SER A 262 -28.91 2.15 39.95
CA SER A 262 -27.90 1.09 39.95
C SER A 262 -26.81 1.28 38.89
N ARG A 263 -26.94 2.28 38.01
CA ARG A 263 -26.00 2.55 36.90
C ARG A 263 -24.72 3.18 37.43
N THR A 264 -23.59 2.51 37.26
CA THR A 264 -22.26 3.01 37.68
C THR A 264 -21.22 2.83 36.58
N ARG A 265 -20.20 3.71 36.52
CA ARG A 265 -19.12 3.64 35.50
C ARG A 265 -18.43 2.27 35.47
N SER A 266 -18.27 1.61 36.63
CA SER A 266 -17.69 0.27 36.73
C SER A 266 -18.60 -0.81 36.13
N ARG A 267 -19.89 -0.85 36.50
CA ARG A 267 -20.86 -1.79 35.92
C ARG A 267 -21.01 -1.59 34.41
N PHE A 268 -21.06 -0.34 33.95
CA PHE A 268 -21.12 0.01 32.54
C PHE A 268 -19.90 -0.53 31.77
N ARG A 269 -18.67 -0.25 32.22
CA ARG A 269 -17.45 -0.80 31.59
C ARG A 269 -17.47 -2.34 31.57
N ARG A 270 -17.90 -2.99 32.66
CA ARG A 270 -17.99 -4.45 32.77
C ARG A 270 -19.04 -5.04 31.82
N PHE A 271 -20.17 -4.38 31.62
CA PHE A 271 -21.22 -4.77 30.68
C PHE A 271 -20.79 -4.56 29.23
N VAL A 272 -20.18 -3.43 28.88
CA VAL A 272 -19.64 -3.21 27.53
C VAL A 272 -18.59 -4.29 27.20
N MET A 273 -17.62 -4.52 28.10
CA MET A 273 -16.58 -5.53 27.90
C MET A 273 -17.13 -6.97 27.78
N SER A 274 -18.25 -7.30 28.45
CA SER A 274 -18.87 -8.63 28.29
C SER A 274 -19.72 -8.78 27.01
N ARG A 275 -19.98 -7.68 26.28
CA ARG A 275 -20.69 -7.66 24.98
C ARG A 275 -19.78 -7.47 23.77
N LEU A 276 -18.51 -7.08 23.95
CA LEU A 276 -17.52 -6.96 22.87
C LEU A 276 -17.09 -8.34 22.32
N GLY A 277 -17.84 -8.86 21.34
CA GLY A 277 -17.44 -10.02 20.53
C GLY A 277 -16.61 -9.66 19.29
N TYR A 278 -16.15 -10.69 18.55
CA TYR A 278 -15.31 -10.58 17.35
C TYR A 278 -15.69 -9.48 16.32
N PRO A 279 -16.98 -9.19 16.01
CA PRO A 279 -17.35 -8.11 15.09
C PRO A 279 -16.75 -6.75 15.44
N HIS A 280 -16.68 -6.41 16.74
CA HIS A 280 -16.12 -5.14 17.21
C HIS A 280 -14.60 -5.12 17.10
N LEU A 281 -13.94 -6.26 17.38
CA LEU A 281 -12.49 -6.40 17.25
C LEU A 281 -12.08 -6.28 15.78
N ALA A 282 -12.83 -6.91 14.87
CA ALA A 282 -12.62 -6.79 13.43
C ALA A 282 -12.86 -5.36 12.93
N LEU A 283 -13.98 -4.70 13.29
CA LEU A 283 -14.25 -3.32 12.89
C LEU A 283 -13.20 -2.33 13.42
N SER A 284 -12.77 -2.45 14.67
CA SER A 284 -11.71 -1.61 15.25
C SER A 284 -10.35 -1.87 14.58
N ALA A 285 -9.99 -3.13 14.31
CA ALA A 285 -8.78 -3.47 13.59
C ALA A 285 -8.81 -2.91 12.16
N SER A 286 -9.93 -3.04 11.45
CA SER A 286 -10.16 -2.43 10.13
C SER A 286 -9.99 -0.91 10.17
N MET A 287 -10.57 -0.21 11.14
CA MET A 287 -10.40 1.25 11.29
C MET A 287 -8.93 1.63 11.44
N CYS A 288 -8.21 1.02 12.38
CA CYS A 288 -6.81 1.37 12.64
C CYS A 288 -5.88 1.02 11.47
N HIS A 289 -6.01 -0.17 10.90
CA HIS A 289 -5.22 -0.62 9.75
C HIS A 289 -5.48 0.27 8.52
N ILE A 290 -6.74 0.47 8.15
CA ILE A 290 -7.08 1.16 6.89
C ILE A 290 -6.84 2.68 6.96
N LEU A 291 -6.95 3.29 8.14
CA LEU A 291 -6.52 4.68 8.35
C LEU A 291 -5.00 4.82 8.19
N LEU A 292 -4.22 3.91 8.76
CA LEU A 292 -2.75 3.94 8.68
C LEU A 292 -2.25 3.72 7.25
N VAL A 293 -2.77 2.70 6.57
CA VAL A 293 -2.45 2.43 5.14
C VAL A 293 -2.89 3.59 4.26
N GLY A 294 -4.11 4.10 4.46
CA GLY A 294 -4.63 5.25 3.71
C GLY A 294 -3.79 6.53 3.87
N LEU A 295 -3.29 6.81 5.08
CA LEU A 295 -2.39 7.95 5.34
C LEU A 295 -1.01 7.77 4.69
N ILE A 296 -0.39 6.60 4.82
CA ILE A 296 0.94 6.34 4.24
C ILE A 296 0.88 6.38 2.69
N LEU A 297 -0.16 5.79 2.10
CA LEU A 297 -0.41 5.90 0.66
C LEU A 297 -0.67 7.36 0.27
N ALA A 298 -1.53 8.10 0.97
CA ALA A 298 -1.84 9.49 0.64
C ALA A 298 -0.61 10.40 0.71
N ILE A 299 0.29 10.22 1.69
CA ILE A 299 1.46 11.07 1.89
C ILE A 299 2.61 10.66 0.96
N GLY A 300 3.04 9.39 1.00
CA GLY A 300 4.23 8.89 0.31
C GLY A 300 3.98 8.33 -1.09
N GLY A 301 2.81 7.72 -1.32
CA GLY A 301 2.38 7.22 -2.63
C GLY A 301 3.31 6.19 -3.27
N VAL A 302 3.79 5.19 -2.51
CA VAL A 302 4.66 4.09 -2.97
C VAL A 302 5.90 4.59 -3.75
N TYR A 303 6.73 5.40 -3.08
CA TYR A 303 7.91 6.09 -3.63
C TYR A 303 7.64 7.21 -4.66
N SER A 304 6.38 7.58 -4.96
CA SER A 304 6.11 8.72 -5.84
C SER A 304 6.34 10.11 -5.23
N THR A 305 6.63 10.20 -3.93
CA THR A 305 7.07 11.44 -3.28
C THR A 305 8.14 11.18 -2.23
N SER A 306 8.95 12.20 -1.95
CA SER A 306 9.93 12.22 -0.85
C SER A 306 9.37 12.76 0.46
N ASN A 307 8.04 12.70 0.66
CA ASN A 307 7.35 13.22 1.86
C ASN A 307 7.50 12.31 3.09
N LEU A 308 7.92 11.05 2.89
CA LEU A 308 8.21 10.09 3.95
C LEU A 308 9.68 9.66 3.84
N PRO A 309 10.42 9.50 4.95
CA PRO A 309 11.72 8.86 4.94
C PRO A 309 11.65 7.45 4.34
N THR A 310 12.69 7.03 3.63
CA THR A 310 12.67 5.75 2.90
C THR A 310 12.46 4.55 3.83
N SER A 311 13.00 4.59 5.05
CA SER A 311 12.78 3.57 6.08
C SER A 311 11.29 3.42 6.45
N VAL A 312 10.52 4.51 6.49
CA VAL A 312 9.06 4.48 6.71
C VAL A 312 8.34 3.91 5.48
N SER A 313 8.72 4.35 4.28
CA SER A 313 8.17 3.83 3.02
C SER A 313 8.46 2.33 2.83
N ARG A 314 9.63 1.85 3.26
CA ARG A 314 10.04 0.44 3.26
C ARG A 314 9.35 -0.36 4.36
N PHE A 315 9.16 0.20 5.56
CA PHE A 315 8.38 -0.45 6.61
C PHE A 315 6.93 -0.72 6.15
N PHE A 316 6.29 0.24 5.50
CA PHE A 316 4.92 0.11 5.03
C PHE A 316 4.77 -0.49 3.62
N ILE A 317 5.84 -1.06 3.03
CA ILE A 317 5.76 -1.59 1.66
C ILE A 317 4.83 -2.81 1.55
N THR A 318 4.73 -3.64 2.59
CA THR A 318 3.74 -4.75 2.67
C THR A 318 2.32 -4.25 2.95
N GLN A 319 2.14 -2.94 3.14
CA GLN A 319 0.91 -2.28 3.57
C GLN A 319 0.37 -2.82 4.90
N ASN A 320 1.26 -3.18 5.84
CA ASN A 320 0.89 -3.72 7.17
C ASN A 320 -0.02 -4.96 7.02
N SER A 321 0.48 -5.95 6.26
CA SER A 321 -0.26 -7.13 5.83
C SER A 321 -0.80 -7.96 7.01
N GLY A 322 -0.09 -7.97 8.13
CA GLY A 322 -0.50 -8.59 9.39
C GLY A 322 -1.84 -8.04 9.89
N GLY A 323 -2.09 -6.74 9.71
CA GLY A 323 -3.39 -6.12 10.00
C GLY A 323 -4.53 -6.76 9.19
N GLN A 324 -4.34 -7.03 7.90
CA GLN A 324 -5.33 -7.71 7.06
C GLN A 324 -5.58 -9.14 7.54
N PHE A 325 -4.53 -9.86 7.96
CA PHE A 325 -4.68 -11.21 8.52
C PHE A 325 -5.44 -11.21 9.86
N ILE A 326 -5.19 -10.26 10.78
CA ILE A 326 -5.98 -10.15 12.03
C ILE A 326 -7.47 -9.97 11.72
N ILE A 327 -7.80 -9.04 10.82
CA ILE A 327 -9.20 -8.74 10.43
C ILE A 327 -9.83 -10.00 9.83
N SER A 328 -9.08 -10.73 8.99
CA SER A 328 -9.48 -12.00 8.40
C SER A 328 -9.71 -13.09 9.46
N ILE A 329 -8.85 -13.19 10.48
CA ILE A 329 -8.97 -14.20 11.55
C ILE A 329 -10.17 -13.91 12.45
N PHE A 330 -10.38 -12.66 12.89
CA PHE A 330 -11.58 -12.30 13.67
C PHE A 330 -12.87 -12.49 12.86
N SER A 331 -12.83 -12.22 11.55
CA SER A 331 -13.94 -12.48 10.63
C SER A 331 -14.23 -13.97 10.45
N SER A 332 -13.18 -14.79 10.33
CA SER A 332 -13.29 -16.25 10.22
C SER A 332 -13.78 -16.90 11.51
N ALA A 333 -13.29 -16.43 12.67
CA ALA A 333 -13.72 -16.92 13.98
C ALA A 333 -15.20 -16.64 14.24
N PHE A 334 -15.69 -15.43 13.92
CA PHE A 334 -17.11 -15.11 13.95
C PHE A 334 -17.93 -16.03 13.03
N TRP A 335 -17.48 -16.20 11.79
CA TRP A 335 -18.21 -17.01 10.80
C TRP A 335 -18.30 -18.48 11.20
N ASN A 336 -17.16 -19.11 11.48
CA ASN A 336 -17.08 -20.52 11.85
C ASN A 336 -17.81 -20.79 13.17
N SER A 337 -17.79 -19.86 14.13
CA SER A 337 -18.64 -19.95 15.33
C SER A 337 -20.12 -20.11 14.94
N LYS A 338 -20.64 -19.32 14.00
CA LYS A 338 -22.03 -19.42 13.52
C LYS A 338 -22.33 -20.64 12.65
N VAL A 339 -21.39 -21.11 11.81
CA VAL A 339 -21.53 -22.41 11.13
C VAL A 339 -21.75 -23.54 12.14
N THR A 340 -20.99 -23.52 13.25
CA THR A 340 -21.06 -24.58 14.27
C THR A 340 -22.20 -24.46 15.29
N GLU A 341 -22.93 -23.34 15.32
CA GLU A 341 -24.19 -23.25 16.05
C GLU A 341 -25.30 -24.02 15.31
N LEU A 342 -25.22 -24.07 13.97
CA LEU A 342 -26.14 -24.81 13.09
C LEU A 342 -25.77 -26.30 13.01
N ASP A 343 -24.51 -26.63 12.74
CA ASP A 343 -24.01 -28.01 12.66
C ASP A 343 -23.08 -28.34 13.85
N LYS A 344 -23.66 -29.02 14.83
CA LYS A 344 -22.99 -29.51 16.05
C LYS A 344 -22.36 -30.90 15.90
N THR A 345 -22.63 -31.63 14.81
CA THR A 345 -22.19 -33.03 14.64
C THR A 345 -20.90 -33.16 13.83
N ARG A 346 -20.60 -32.16 13.00
CA ARG A 346 -19.44 -32.14 12.12
C ARG A 346 -18.12 -32.03 12.89
N LYS A 347 -17.19 -32.94 12.58
CA LYS A 347 -15.80 -32.89 13.05
C LYS A 347 -15.02 -31.92 12.18
N TYR A 348 -14.32 -30.97 12.82
CA TYR A 348 -13.53 -29.93 12.15
C TYR A 348 -12.02 -30.22 12.26
N SER A 349 -11.25 -29.88 11.23
CA SER A 349 -9.79 -30.02 11.24
C SER A 349 -9.17 -29.15 12.35
N LEU A 350 -7.96 -29.50 12.82
CA LEU A 350 -7.26 -28.69 13.83
C LEU A 350 -7.11 -27.22 13.39
N LEU A 351 -6.68 -26.99 12.15
CA LEU A 351 -6.56 -25.64 11.58
C LEU A 351 -7.91 -24.89 11.56
N THR A 352 -8.99 -25.56 11.17
CA THR A 352 -10.33 -24.97 11.20
C THR A 352 -10.78 -24.66 12.63
N ARG A 353 -10.41 -25.47 13.63
CA ARG A 353 -10.71 -25.22 15.05
C ARG A 353 -9.90 -24.06 15.64
N PHE A 354 -8.64 -23.90 15.23
CA PHE A 354 -7.83 -22.72 15.55
C PHE A 354 -8.42 -21.44 14.94
N LEU A 355 -8.77 -21.47 13.65
CA LEU A 355 -9.35 -20.32 12.92
C LEU A 355 -10.83 -20.04 13.29
N ARG A 356 -11.55 -21.02 13.87
CA ARG A 356 -12.85 -20.86 14.53
C ARG A 356 -12.73 -20.15 15.89
N GLY A 357 -11.57 -20.22 16.52
CA GLY A 357 -11.34 -19.68 17.85
C GLY A 357 -12.02 -20.48 18.97
N ASP A 358 -11.94 -21.82 18.89
CA ASP A 358 -12.30 -22.75 19.98
C ASP A 358 -11.69 -22.32 21.33
N SER A 359 -10.49 -21.72 21.31
CA SER A 359 -9.86 -21.05 22.44
C SER A 359 -9.47 -19.62 22.07
N ARG A 360 -10.05 -18.63 22.77
CA ARG A 360 -9.73 -17.20 22.59
C ARG A 360 -8.24 -16.90 22.81
N ILE A 361 -7.62 -17.60 23.76
CA ILE A 361 -6.18 -17.46 24.06
C ILE A 361 -5.36 -17.91 22.86
N SER A 362 -5.74 -19.02 22.22
CA SER A 362 -5.04 -19.54 21.04
C SER A 362 -5.21 -18.63 19.82
N THR A 363 -6.41 -18.08 19.58
CA THR A 363 -6.61 -17.07 18.53
C THR A 363 -5.77 -15.81 18.77
N PHE A 364 -5.68 -15.37 20.03
CA PHE A 364 -4.84 -14.21 20.39
C PHE A 364 -3.35 -14.49 20.14
N ILE A 365 -2.83 -15.65 20.56
CA ILE A 365 -1.45 -16.07 20.29
C ILE A 365 -1.18 -16.14 18.78
N PHE A 366 -2.10 -16.71 18.00
CA PHE A 366 -1.94 -16.81 16.53
C PHE A 366 -1.92 -15.43 15.85
N CYS A 367 -2.82 -14.52 16.23
CA CYS A 367 -2.79 -13.13 15.76
C CYS A 367 -1.48 -12.43 16.18
N ALA A 368 -1.01 -12.64 17.41
CA ALA A 368 0.24 -12.06 17.91
C ALA A 368 1.45 -12.55 17.10
N VAL A 369 1.55 -13.85 16.81
CA VAL A 369 2.63 -14.43 15.98
C VAL A 369 2.64 -13.83 14.57
N LEU A 370 1.48 -13.69 13.93
CA LEU A 370 1.39 -13.10 12.59
C LEU A 370 1.74 -11.60 12.58
N VAL A 371 1.34 -10.85 13.62
CA VAL A 371 1.74 -9.45 13.80
C VAL A 371 3.24 -9.32 14.05
N SER A 372 3.82 -10.15 14.91
CA SER A 372 5.26 -10.16 15.14
C SER A 372 6.04 -10.51 13.87
N PHE A 373 5.53 -11.44 13.04
CA PHE A 373 6.14 -11.79 11.75
C PHE A 373 6.08 -10.63 10.74
N ASP A 374 4.93 -9.98 10.56
CA ASP A 374 4.80 -8.83 9.64
C ASP A 374 5.65 -7.65 10.14
N ILE A 375 5.60 -7.29 11.43
CA ILE A 375 6.44 -6.22 12.01
C ILE A 375 7.94 -6.54 11.86
N PHE A 376 8.36 -7.79 12.08
CA PHE A 376 9.75 -8.20 11.89
C PHE A 376 10.16 -8.05 10.42
N SER A 377 9.35 -8.55 9.49
CA SER A 377 9.61 -8.46 8.05
C SER A 377 9.65 -7.00 7.55
N CYS A 378 8.73 -6.16 8.02
CA CYS A 378 8.71 -4.72 7.75
C CYS A 378 9.94 -4.01 8.34
N SER A 379 10.39 -4.42 9.53
CA SER A 379 11.63 -3.91 10.15
C SER A 379 12.87 -4.29 9.35
N LEU A 380 12.97 -5.53 8.86
CA LEU A 380 14.05 -5.95 7.94
C LEU A 380 14.06 -5.13 6.64
N GLY A 381 12.87 -4.82 6.10
CA GLY A 381 12.72 -3.92 4.96
C GLY A 381 13.23 -2.49 5.25
N ALA A 382 12.86 -1.94 6.41
CA ALA A 382 13.25 -0.61 6.87
C ALA A 382 14.74 -0.48 7.26
N MET A 383 15.38 -1.59 7.66
CA MET A 383 16.82 -1.71 7.93
C MET A 383 17.64 -2.14 6.71
N ASN A 384 17.10 -2.02 5.50
CA ASN A 384 17.76 -2.36 4.23
C ASN A 384 18.32 -3.80 4.17
N TYR A 385 17.85 -4.72 5.03
CA TYR A 385 18.40 -6.07 5.18
C TYR A 385 18.28 -6.91 3.90
N GLN A 386 17.18 -6.71 3.16
CA GLN A 386 16.94 -7.27 1.83
C GLN A 386 18.00 -6.91 0.77
N THR A 387 18.83 -5.88 1.00
CA THR A 387 19.89 -5.48 0.07
C THR A 387 21.17 -6.30 0.27
N SER A 388 21.44 -6.73 1.51
CA SER A 388 22.52 -7.69 1.84
C SER A 388 22.09 -9.14 1.66
N TYR A 389 20.80 -9.42 1.87
CA TYR A 389 20.22 -10.77 1.82
C TYR A 389 19.03 -10.80 0.85
N PRO A 390 19.24 -10.70 -0.48
CA PRO A 390 18.16 -10.60 -1.47
C PRO A 390 17.16 -11.77 -1.47
N GLY A 391 17.52 -12.91 -0.88
CA GLY A 391 16.61 -14.03 -0.67
C GLY A 391 15.51 -13.81 0.39
N THR A 392 15.60 -12.80 1.27
CA THR A 392 14.55 -12.58 2.28
C THR A 392 13.24 -12.08 1.68
N THR A 393 13.29 -11.26 0.64
CA THR A 393 12.10 -10.66 0.02
C THR A 393 11.21 -11.71 -0.67
N PRO A 394 11.73 -12.63 -1.53
CA PRO A 394 10.90 -13.71 -2.07
C PRO A 394 10.44 -14.70 -0.98
N ALA A 395 11.25 -14.98 0.05
CA ALA A 395 10.83 -15.83 1.17
C ALA A 395 9.68 -15.19 2.00
N MET A 396 9.73 -13.88 2.23
CA MET A 396 8.66 -13.11 2.85
C MET A 396 7.39 -13.15 1.98
N VAL A 397 7.49 -12.81 0.70
CA VAL A 397 6.35 -12.80 -0.24
C VAL A 397 5.70 -14.18 -0.36
N LEU A 398 6.49 -15.26 -0.46
CA LEU A 398 6.00 -16.63 -0.46
C LEU A 398 5.27 -16.98 0.84
N THR A 399 5.82 -16.59 1.99
CA THR A 399 5.20 -16.85 3.31
C THR A 399 3.86 -16.13 3.44
N LEU A 400 3.80 -14.85 3.05
CA LEU A 400 2.58 -14.04 3.04
C LEU A 400 1.53 -14.63 2.08
N ALA A 401 1.94 -15.05 0.88
CA ALA A 401 1.06 -15.69 -0.10
C ALA A 401 0.51 -17.04 0.40
N LEU A 402 1.31 -17.86 1.07
CA LEU A 402 0.85 -19.13 1.68
C LEU A 402 -0.19 -18.89 2.79
N ILE A 403 0.01 -17.89 3.64
CA ILE A 403 -0.97 -17.49 4.67
C ILE A 403 -2.28 -17.01 4.02
N GLU A 404 -2.18 -16.18 2.98
CA GLU A 404 -3.33 -15.66 2.23
C GLU A 404 -4.12 -16.80 1.54
N VAL A 405 -3.45 -17.78 0.92
CA VAL A 405 -4.10 -18.98 0.35
C VAL A 405 -4.84 -19.78 1.42
N ILE A 406 -4.21 -20.04 2.57
CA ILE A 406 -4.82 -20.80 3.67
C ILE A 406 -6.09 -20.10 4.18
N LEU A 407 -6.06 -18.78 4.32
CA LEU A 407 -7.22 -17.99 4.72
C LEU A 407 -8.31 -17.98 3.62
N ALA A 408 -7.94 -17.80 2.35
CA ALA A 408 -8.86 -17.81 1.22
C ALA A 408 -9.63 -19.13 1.09
N VAL A 409 -8.93 -20.26 1.18
CA VAL A 409 -9.55 -21.60 1.12
C VAL A 409 -10.49 -21.82 2.30
N ASN A 410 -10.12 -21.39 3.51
CA ASN A 410 -10.98 -21.48 4.69
C ASN A 410 -12.23 -20.59 4.58
N PHE A 411 -12.11 -19.35 4.06
CA PHE A 411 -13.28 -18.50 3.79
C PHE A 411 -14.19 -19.07 2.71
N LEU A 412 -13.65 -19.57 1.61
CA LEU A 412 -14.41 -20.16 0.52
C LEU A 412 -15.16 -21.43 0.98
N TRP A 413 -14.46 -22.34 1.66
CA TRP A 413 -15.05 -23.56 2.21
C TRP A 413 -16.09 -23.28 3.29
N GLY A 414 -15.83 -22.28 4.15
CA GLY A 414 -16.78 -21.81 5.15
C GLY A 414 -18.03 -21.18 4.52
N ALA A 415 -17.88 -20.42 3.43
CA ALA A 415 -19.00 -19.81 2.72
C ALA A 415 -19.87 -20.85 2.01
N ILE A 416 -19.25 -21.82 1.32
CA ILE A 416 -19.93 -22.93 0.64
C ILE A 416 -20.65 -23.82 1.67
N SER A 417 -19.96 -24.22 2.74
CA SER A 417 -20.57 -25.03 3.82
C SER A 417 -21.80 -24.34 4.41
N PHE A 418 -21.72 -23.02 4.66
CA PHE A 418 -22.85 -22.26 5.16
C PHE A 418 -24.02 -22.18 4.16
N GLN A 419 -23.76 -21.96 2.87
CA GLN A 419 -24.84 -21.99 1.86
C GLN A 419 -25.55 -23.35 1.83
N LEU A 420 -24.81 -24.45 1.96
CA LEU A 420 -25.39 -25.80 1.97
C LEU A 420 -26.26 -26.05 3.21
N GLU A 421 -25.80 -25.69 4.40
CA GLU A 421 -26.61 -25.82 5.62
C GLU A 421 -27.82 -24.87 5.61
N CYS A 422 -27.66 -23.62 5.16
CA CYS A 422 -28.79 -22.70 5.06
C CYS A 422 -29.82 -23.13 4.01
N ARG A 423 -29.42 -23.80 2.92
CA ARG A 423 -30.37 -24.41 1.98
C ARG A 423 -31.14 -25.56 2.62
N LYS A 424 -30.48 -26.47 3.37
CA LYS A 424 -31.15 -27.54 4.12
C LYS A 424 -32.13 -27.00 5.16
N VAL A 425 -31.71 -26.01 5.96
CA VAL A 425 -32.56 -25.41 7.00
C VAL A 425 -33.71 -24.62 6.37
N SER A 426 -33.49 -23.89 5.27
CA SER A 426 -34.56 -23.16 4.57
C SER A 426 -35.57 -24.12 3.92
N SER A 427 -35.14 -25.27 3.36
CA SER A 427 -36.08 -26.28 2.85
C SER A 427 -36.85 -27.02 3.96
N GLN A 428 -36.23 -27.29 5.10
CA GLN A 428 -36.91 -27.87 6.28
C GLN A 428 -37.88 -26.88 6.94
N ALA A 429 -37.52 -25.60 7.00
CA ALA A 429 -38.34 -24.54 7.59
C ALA A 429 -39.37 -23.94 6.60
N ALA A 430 -39.56 -24.50 5.41
CA ALA A 430 -40.51 -24.01 4.41
C ALA A 430 -41.99 -24.05 4.86
N THR A 431 -42.28 -24.69 6.00
CA THR A 431 -43.63 -24.96 6.52
C THR A 431 -44.17 -23.93 7.52
N ASN A 432 -43.36 -23.02 8.07
CA ASN A 432 -43.80 -22.11 9.14
C ASN A 432 -43.24 -20.68 9.03
N ASN A 433 -44.16 -19.70 8.97
CA ASN A 433 -44.00 -18.24 9.10
C ASN A 433 -42.97 -17.51 8.21
N THR A 434 -43.40 -16.38 7.63
CA THR A 434 -42.73 -15.71 6.50
C THR A 434 -42.05 -14.38 6.82
N ALA A 435 -42.45 -13.66 7.88
CA ALA A 435 -42.02 -12.26 8.10
C ALA A 435 -40.54 -12.13 8.54
N ASP A 436 -40.17 -12.68 9.70
CA ASP A 436 -38.79 -12.59 10.24
C ASP A 436 -37.77 -13.38 9.40
N ARG A 437 -38.26 -14.38 8.64
CA ARG A 437 -37.48 -15.15 7.66
C ARG A 437 -36.76 -14.24 6.66
N ASN A 438 -37.46 -13.26 6.09
CA ASN A 438 -36.91 -12.37 5.08
C ASN A 438 -35.71 -11.56 5.63
N GLY A 439 -35.85 -11.00 6.84
CA GLY A 439 -34.79 -10.24 7.50
C GLY A 439 -33.59 -11.09 7.94
N LEU A 440 -33.77 -12.39 8.12
CA LEU A 440 -32.68 -13.35 8.32
C LEU A 440 -32.02 -13.70 6.98
N GLU A 441 -32.78 -14.16 5.98
CA GLU A 441 -32.26 -14.61 4.68
C GLU A 441 -31.46 -13.51 3.97
N ASP A 442 -31.86 -12.23 4.06
CA ASP A 442 -31.11 -11.09 3.49
C ASP A 442 -29.73 -10.91 4.17
N VAL A 443 -29.66 -11.12 5.49
CA VAL A 443 -28.38 -11.12 6.23
C VAL A 443 -27.53 -12.31 5.83
N LEU A 444 -28.10 -13.52 5.70
CA LEU A 444 -27.36 -14.72 5.34
C LEU A 444 -26.79 -14.63 3.91
N LYS A 445 -27.60 -14.13 2.97
CA LYS A 445 -27.23 -13.83 1.58
C LYS A 445 -26.09 -12.80 1.51
N ARG A 446 -26.18 -11.71 2.29
CA ARG A 446 -25.12 -10.68 2.39
C ARG A 446 -23.81 -11.26 2.92
N LEU A 447 -23.85 -11.99 4.03
CA LEU A 447 -22.66 -12.56 4.67
C LEU A 447 -21.96 -13.56 3.72
N SER A 448 -22.73 -14.40 3.04
CA SER A 448 -22.19 -15.38 2.09
C SER A 448 -21.57 -14.71 0.85
N LEU A 449 -22.23 -13.70 0.26
CA LEU A 449 -21.67 -12.91 -0.85
C LEU A 449 -20.37 -12.20 -0.44
N CYS A 450 -20.31 -11.62 0.76
CA CYS A 450 -19.09 -10.99 1.28
C CYS A 450 -17.96 -12.02 1.44
N ALA A 451 -18.22 -13.20 2.00
CA ALA A 451 -17.21 -14.24 2.20
C ALA A 451 -16.66 -14.81 0.87
N ILE A 452 -17.51 -14.99 -0.14
CA ILE A 452 -17.07 -15.40 -1.50
C ILE A 452 -16.23 -14.29 -2.14
N ALA A 453 -16.67 -13.03 -2.07
CA ALA A 453 -15.93 -11.92 -2.66
C ALA A 453 -14.57 -11.69 -1.96
N VAL A 454 -14.50 -11.81 -0.63
CA VAL A 454 -13.23 -11.81 0.13
C VAL A 454 -12.31 -12.90 -0.40
N SER A 455 -12.80 -14.14 -0.52
CA SER A 455 -12.01 -15.28 -1.01
C SER A 455 -11.45 -15.01 -2.42
N PHE A 456 -12.26 -14.43 -3.31
CA PHE A 456 -11.84 -14.02 -4.65
C PHE A 456 -10.72 -12.96 -4.62
N PHE A 457 -10.87 -11.88 -3.84
CA PHE A 457 -9.83 -10.85 -3.73
C PHE A 457 -8.53 -11.36 -3.07
N MET A 458 -8.62 -12.30 -2.12
CA MET A 458 -7.46 -12.99 -1.54
C MET A 458 -6.71 -13.79 -2.61
N LEU A 459 -7.41 -14.60 -3.41
CA LEU A 459 -6.79 -15.36 -4.50
C LEU A 459 -6.21 -14.44 -5.60
N LEU A 460 -6.88 -13.34 -5.93
CA LEU A 460 -6.38 -12.35 -6.89
C LEU A 460 -5.11 -11.64 -6.38
N GLN A 461 -5.00 -11.40 -5.06
CA GLN A 461 -3.79 -10.87 -4.44
C GLN A 461 -2.63 -11.89 -4.43
N VAL A 462 -2.91 -13.18 -4.22
CA VAL A 462 -1.91 -14.26 -4.38
C VAL A 462 -1.41 -14.32 -5.82
N ILE A 463 -2.29 -14.23 -6.82
CA ILE A 463 -1.90 -14.16 -8.25
C ILE A 463 -1.00 -12.94 -8.48
N ALA A 464 -1.35 -11.77 -7.95
CA ALA A 464 -0.52 -10.56 -8.05
C ALA A 464 0.88 -10.75 -7.42
N PHE A 465 1.01 -11.48 -6.30
CA PHE A 465 2.31 -11.83 -5.72
C PHE A 465 3.11 -12.83 -6.56
N CYS A 466 2.47 -13.81 -7.20
CA CYS A 466 3.15 -14.71 -8.15
C CYS A 466 3.64 -13.97 -9.41
N CYS A 467 2.84 -13.03 -9.92
CA CYS A 467 3.26 -12.11 -10.99
C CYS A 467 4.36 -11.14 -10.52
N ALA A 468 4.37 -10.71 -9.25
CA ALA A 468 5.42 -9.87 -8.69
C ALA A 468 6.81 -10.54 -8.79
N ALA A 469 6.89 -11.83 -8.50
CA ALA A 469 8.12 -12.62 -8.56
C ALA A 469 8.63 -12.91 -9.99
N THR A 470 7.87 -12.57 -11.04
CA THR A 470 8.15 -13.01 -12.43
C THR A 470 8.04 -11.92 -13.49
N ILE A 471 7.28 -10.84 -13.25
CA ILE A 471 6.87 -9.87 -14.29
C ILE A 471 7.26 -8.42 -13.94
N ILE A 472 7.79 -8.12 -12.75
CA ILE A 472 8.30 -6.77 -12.39
C ILE A 472 9.62 -6.49 -13.14
N THR A 473 9.49 -6.17 -14.42
CA THR A 473 10.61 -5.89 -15.35
C THR A 473 10.44 -4.54 -16.08
N SER A 474 9.34 -3.84 -15.81
CA SER A 474 9.00 -2.53 -16.40
C SER A 474 8.22 -1.66 -15.42
N PRO A 475 8.29 -0.31 -15.51
CA PRO A 475 7.46 0.57 -14.69
C PRO A 475 5.96 0.28 -14.79
N SER A 476 5.48 -0.08 -15.99
CA SER A 476 4.09 -0.45 -16.26
C SER A 476 3.67 -1.69 -15.46
N SER A 477 4.49 -2.76 -15.47
CA SER A 477 4.23 -3.97 -14.67
C SER A 477 4.18 -3.68 -13.17
N PHE A 478 5.05 -2.80 -12.68
CA PHE A 478 5.07 -2.38 -11.28
C PHE A 478 3.77 -1.65 -10.90
N ILE A 479 3.29 -0.71 -11.71
CA ILE A 479 2.03 0.02 -11.50
C ILE A 479 0.85 -0.95 -11.42
N VAL A 480 0.78 -1.90 -12.36
CA VAL A 480 -0.28 -2.94 -12.40
C VAL A 480 -0.29 -3.77 -11.12
N ILE A 481 0.87 -4.26 -10.71
CA ILE A 481 0.99 -5.17 -9.56
C ILE A 481 0.72 -4.43 -8.26
N TRP A 482 1.29 -3.24 -8.05
CA TRP A 482 1.07 -2.47 -6.81
C TRP A 482 -0.34 -1.90 -6.68
N SER A 483 -0.96 -1.45 -7.77
CA SER A 483 -2.37 -1.05 -7.72
C SER A 483 -3.28 -2.25 -7.44
N THR A 484 -3.02 -3.41 -8.05
CA THR A 484 -3.78 -4.65 -7.78
C THR A 484 -3.64 -5.08 -6.31
N VAL A 485 -2.42 -5.12 -5.77
CA VAL A 485 -2.18 -5.44 -4.35
C VAL A 485 -2.89 -4.44 -3.42
N SER A 486 -2.78 -3.14 -3.69
CA SER A 486 -3.42 -2.08 -2.89
C SER A 486 -4.94 -2.20 -2.91
N ILE A 487 -5.54 -2.21 -4.10
CA ILE A 487 -6.99 -2.22 -4.29
C ILE A 487 -7.59 -3.51 -3.72
N ASN A 488 -6.96 -4.67 -3.93
CA ASN A 488 -7.44 -5.94 -3.37
C ASN A 488 -7.37 -5.95 -1.84
N GLY A 489 -6.26 -5.49 -1.24
CA GLY A 489 -6.09 -5.38 0.21
C GLY A 489 -7.19 -4.51 0.85
N ILE A 490 -7.46 -3.36 0.26
CA ILE A 490 -8.50 -2.42 0.72
C ILE A 490 -9.90 -3.00 0.48
N ALA A 491 -10.15 -3.64 -0.67
CA ALA A 491 -11.44 -4.28 -0.99
C ALA A 491 -11.77 -5.42 -0.02
N LYS A 492 -10.78 -6.26 0.36
CA LYS A 492 -10.92 -7.28 1.43
C LYS A 492 -11.41 -6.63 2.73
N VAL A 493 -10.74 -5.57 3.19
CA VAL A 493 -11.11 -4.86 4.43
C VAL A 493 -12.50 -4.20 4.33
N ALA A 494 -12.84 -3.60 3.19
CA ALA A 494 -14.16 -3.03 2.94
C ALA A 494 -15.28 -4.09 2.99
N LEU A 495 -15.04 -5.28 2.42
CA LEU A 495 -15.98 -6.40 2.47
C LEU A 495 -16.16 -6.95 3.90
N PHE A 496 -15.08 -7.06 4.69
CA PHE A 496 -15.21 -7.41 6.12
C PHE A 496 -16.02 -6.36 6.90
N VAL A 497 -15.84 -5.08 6.60
CA VAL A 497 -16.66 -4.00 7.19
C VAL A 497 -18.14 -4.13 6.80
N GLN A 498 -18.46 -4.39 5.52
CA GLN A 498 -19.85 -4.60 5.08
C GLN A 498 -20.48 -5.89 5.64
N MET A 499 -19.67 -6.94 5.85
CA MET A 499 -20.09 -8.17 6.53
C MET A 499 -20.69 -7.84 7.91
N PHE A 500 -20.03 -6.99 8.69
CA PHE A 500 -20.44 -6.57 10.04
C PHE A 500 -21.43 -5.39 10.11
N ARG A 501 -22.05 -4.99 8.99
CA ARG A 501 -23.11 -3.95 8.97
C ARG A 501 -24.27 -4.29 9.94
N PRO A 502 -24.66 -3.39 10.87
CA PRO A 502 -25.78 -3.62 11.80
C PRO A 502 -27.13 -3.79 11.11
N LYS A 503 -28.14 -4.34 11.80
CA LYS A 503 -29.48 -4.61 11.22
C LYS A 503 -30.22 -3.31 10.85
N LYS A 504 -31.21 -3.42 9.96
CA LYS A 504 -31.91 -2.26 9.38
C LYS A 504 -32.80 -1.55 10.41
N ASP A 505 -33.59 -2.33 11.14
CA ASP A 505 -34.46 -1.93 12.26
C ASP A 505 -33.69 -1.26 13.41
N GLN A 506 -32.38 -1.51 13.51
CA GLN A 506 -31.48 -0.84 14.47
C GLN A 506 -31.02 0.55 14.00
N ARG A 507 -31.27 0.94 12.75
CA ARG A 507 -30.94 2.27 12.22
C ARG A 507 -31.97 3.31 12.59
N GLU A 508 -33.25 2.97 12.65
CA GLU A 508 -34.31 3.92 13.02
C GLU A 508 -34.09 4.49 14.42
N ALA A 509 -33.59 3.68 15.36
CA ALA A 509 -33.13 4.14 16.68
C ALA A 509 -31.90 5.09 16.62
N VAL A 510 -31.00 4.91 15.65
CA VAL A 510 -29.82 5.78 15.44
C VAL A 510 -30.19 7.08 14.75
N ASP A 511 -31.10 7.05 13.78
CA ASP A 511 -31.58 8.25 13.09
C ASP A 511 -32.56 9.07 13.96
N ALA A 512 -33.35 8.42 14.83
CA ALA A 512 -34.04 9.09 15.94
C ALA A 512 -33.04 9.72 16.93
N GLY A 513 -31.95 9.02 17.26
CA GLY A 513 -30.84 9.55 18.07
C GLY A 513 -30.12 10.74 17.42
N ARG A 514 -30.02 10.77 16.08
CA ARG A 514 -29.54 11.93 15.32
C ARG A 514 -30.50 13.12 15.44
N GLY A 515 -31.82 12.89 15.40
CA GLY A 515 -32.82 13.92 15.70
C GLY A 515 -32.55 14.61 17.04
N LEU A 516 -32.28 13.83 18.09
CA LEU A 516 -31.93 14.36 19.41
C LEU A 516 -30.62 15.16 19.42
N LEU A 517 -29.58 14.71 18.71
CA LEU A 517 -28.31 15.45 18.59
C LEU A 517 -28.48 16.78 17.83
N THR A 518 -29.31 16.82 16.78
CA THR A 518 -29.65 18.06 16.07
C THR A 518 -30.39 19.04 16.99
N VAL A 519 -31.34 18.55 17.79
CA VAL A 519 -32.06 19.36 18.80
C VAL A 519 -31.10 19.91 19.87
N ILE A 520 -30.17 19.09 20.38
CA ILE A 520 -29.16 19.53 21.38
C ILE A 520 -28.19 20.56 20.77
N GLY A 521 -27.85 20.43 19.49
CA GLY A 521 -27.10 21.45 18.73
C GLY A 521 -27.86 22.79 18.66
N SER A 522 -29.14 22.74 18.27
CA SER A 522 -30.02 23.92 18.22
C SER A 522 -30.22 24.58 19.59
N MET A 523 -30.35 23.80 20.67
CA MET A 523 -30.45 24.33 22.03
C MET A 523 -29.16 25.05 22.48
N ARG A 524 -27.97 24.58 22.05
CA ARG A 524 -26.72 25.32 22.31
C ARG A 524 -26.65 26.65 21.54
N LEU A 525 -27.17 26.69 20.31
CA LEU A 525 -27.26 27.91 19.49
C LEU A 525 -28.27 28.94 20.04
N LEU A 526 -29.35 28.49 20.67
CA LEU A 526 -30.25 29.38 21.43
C LEU A 526 -29.59 29.91 22.70
N ARG A 527 -28.81 29.07 23.41
CA ARG A 527 -28.15 29.48 24.66
C ARG A 527 -26.99 30.46 24.46
N SER A 528 -26.29 30.45 23.32
CA SER A 528 -25.28 31.47 23.02
C SER A 528 -25.90 32.84 22.74
N LYS A 529 -27.05 32.90 22.05
CA LYS A 529 -27.78 34.17 21.81
C LYS A 529 -28.38 34.81 23.07
N GLN A 530 -28.53 34.06 24.17
CA GLN A 530 -28.92 34.62 25.47
C GLN A 530 -27.75 35.07 26.36
N LEU A 531 -26.50 34.74 26.02
CA LEU A 531 -25.33 35.26 26.75
C LEU A 531 -24.75 36.55 26.16
N SER A 532 -25.06 36.86 24.90
CA SER A 532 -24.57 38.09 24.23
C SER A 532 -25.24 39.40 24.68
N THR A 533 -26.17 39.35 25.64
CA THR A 533 -26.90 40.52 26.19
C THR A 533 -26.48 40.88 27.62
N PHE A 534 -25.51 40.19 28.23
CA PHE A 534 -25.07 40.42 29.61
C PHE A 534 -23.55 40.41 29.80
N LEU A 535 -22.86 41.37 29.17
CA LEU A 535 -21.52 41.82 29.58
C LEU A 535 -21.42 43.35 29.41
N PRO A 536 -21.03 44.12 30.45
CA PRO A 536 -20.84 45.56 30.33
C PRO A 536 -19.50 45.89 29.65
N THR A 537 -19.47 47.01 28.93
CA THR A 537 -18.26 47.57 28.32
C THR A 537 -17.27 48.10 29.38
N VAL A 538 -16.03 47.63 29.33
CA VAL A 538 -14.89 48.23 30.04
C VAL A 538 -14.05 49.01 29.00
N PRO A 539 -13.66 50.27 29.26
CA PRO A 539 -12.92 51.07 28.29
C PRO A 539 -11.45 50.64 28.14
N SER A 540 -10.85 50.97 27.00
CA SER A 540 -9.47 50.67 26.64
C SER A 540 -8.45 51.62 27.27
N ILE A 541 -7.26 51.07 27.54
CA ILE A 541 -5.96 51.76 27.52
C ILE A 541 -5.09 51.00 26.51
#